data_AF-A0A842THH3-F1
#
_entry.id   AF-A0A842THH3-F1
#
_cell.length_a   1.000
_cell.length_b   1.000
_cell.length_c   1.000
_cell.angle_alpha   90.00
_cell.angle_beta   90.00
_cell.angle_gamma   90.00
#
_symmetry.space_group_name_H-M   'P 1'
#
loop_
_entity.id
_entity.type
_entity.pdbx_description
1 polymer ?
#
loop_
_entity_poly.entity_id
_entity_poly.type
_entity_poly.pdbx_seq_one_letter_code
_entity_poly.pdbx_strand_id
1 'polypeptide(L)'
;MTKALRIKDLLELTLTEIQDRVLKIRSELKPKHRHIITYSKNYTLSLSNYCQNQCGYCYYNYLVPKNSVEKNTILLSEEEIEAKTEIALKYGCKEALIISGEKPDTFPVVHERLREYGFRKYIDYVQYICKYLLKQDMLPHVNIGLLNYEEMNLLKKCVASMGLMLESTRKDLCTEGGVHEKSPGKKAKKRIKHIKDSGKLKIPFTTGLLLGIGETMEDRIDDLFLIKEINKKYGHIQEVIIQNFMKKPHIPYQPSKMISIKEMLRVVGIAKIIFQNEIALQVPPNLISGYQKDFLKTGIDDFGGISPITIDYINPEERWPQISRLAKICKKNGFILQERLPIYEKYIDDESFCPNNIQKIVKFNRKNVFR
;
A
#
# COMPACT_ATOMS: atom_id res chain seq x y z
N MET A 1 22.65 7.87 -21.03
CA MET A 1 21.79 6.77 -21.54
C MET A 1 20.34 7.23 -21.53
N THR A 2 19.62 7.13 -22.65
CA THR A 2 18.20 7.56 -22.72
C THR A 2 17.30 6.65 -21.86
N LYS A 3 16.06 7.07 -21.54
CA LYS A 3 15.11 6.22 -20.79
C LYS A 3 14.83 4.92 -21.55
N ALA A 4 14.60 5.00 -22.86
CA ALA A 4 14.35 3.84 -23.73
C ALA A 4 15.50 2.82 -23.72
N LEU A 5 16.75 3.30 -23.80
CA LEU A 5 17.91 2.41 -23.77
C LEU A 5 18.03 1.69 -22.41
N ARG A 6 17.77 2.40 -21.30
CA ARG A 6 17.73 1.78 -19.96
C ARG A 6 16.64 0.72 -19.81
N ILE A 7 15.48 0.92 -20.44
CA ILE A 7 14.38 -0.06 -20.40
C ILE A 7 14.79 -1.32 -21.15
N LYS A 8 15.34 -1.17 -22.36
CA LYS A 8 15.81 -2.29 -23.17
C LYS A 8 16.84 -3.13 -22.40
N ASP A 9 17.83 -2.49 -21.79
CA ASP A 9 18.86 -3.16 -21.00
C ASP A 9 18.26 -3.96 -19.82
N LEU A 10 17.22 -3.42 -19.17
CA LEU A 10 16.56 -4.11 -18.05
C LEU A 10 15.70 -5.30 -18.49
N LEU A 11 15.11 -5.23 -19.69
CA LEU A 11 14.29 -6.32 -20.24
C LEU A 11 15.15 -7.55 -20.58
N GLU A 12 16.38 -7.33 -21.03
CA GLU A 12 17.30 -8.38 -21.45
C GLU A 12 17.92 -9.14 -20.26
N LEU A 13 17.88 -8.58 -19.05
CA LEU A 13 18.45 -9.23 -17.86
C LEU A 13 17.79 -10.59 -17.57
N THR A 14 18.62 -11.57 -17.30
CA THR A 14 18.21 -12.85 -16.70
C THR A 14 17.90 -12.67 -15.22
N LEU A 15 17.19 -13.64 -14.62
CA LEU A 15 16.90 -13.59 -13.18
C LEU A 15 18.17 -13.67 -12.32
N THR A 16 19.18 -14.41 -12.77
CA THR A 16 20.47 -14.53 -12.10
C THR A 16 21.21 -13.18 -12.07
N GLU A 17 21.32 -12.51 -13.22
CA GLU A 17 21.96 -11.18 -13.29
C GLU A 17 21.22 -10.14 -12.42
N ILE A 18 19.88 -10.23 -12.37
CA ILE A 18 19.08 -9.40 -11.47
C ILE A 18 19.46 -9.67 -10.01
N GLN A 19 19.54 -10.94 -9.60
CA GLN A 19 19.91 -11.31 -8.23
C GLN A 19 21.33 -10.86 -7.86
N ASP A 20 22.30 -10.98 -8.77
CA ASP A 20 23.67 -10.51 -8.55
C ASP A 20 23.72 -8.99 -8.34
N ARG A 21 22.96 -8.25 -9.16
CA ARG A 21 22.82 -6.80 -8.99
C ARG A 21 22.17 -6.46 -7.65
N VAL A 22 21.09 -7.16 -7.26
CA VAL A 22 20.43 -6.97 -5.96
C VAL A 22 21.40 -7.18 -4.80
N LEU A 23 22.23 -8.23 -4.85
CA LEU A 23 23.24 -8.49 -3.83
C LEU A 23 24.25 -7.35 -3.72
N LYS A 24 24.73 -6.84 -4.86
CA LYS A 24 25.62 -5.67 -4.90
C LYS A 24 24.95 -4.45 -4.26
N ILE A 25 23.71 -4.15 -4.61
CA ILE A 25 22.95 -3.02 -4.05
C ILE A 25 22.80 -3.17 -2.54
N ARG A 26 22.42 -4.35 -2.03
CA ARG A 26 22.30 -4.56 -0.58
C ARG A 26 23.66 -4.42 0.14
N SER A 27 24.77 -4.75 -0.51
CA SER A 27 26.11 -4.62 0.08
C SER A 27 26.50 -3.17 0.41
N GLU A 28 25.89 -2.19 -0.27
CA GLU A 28 26.08 -0.75 -0.03
C GLU A 28 25.43 -0.28 1.27
N LEU A 29 24.46 -1.02 1.81
CA LEU A 29 23.89 -0.74 3.13
C LEU A 29 24.90 -1.04 4.24
N LYS A 30 24.76 -0.36 5.38
CA LYS A 30 25.48 -0.69 6.61
C LYS A 30 25.25 -2.16 6.96
N PRO A 31 26.26 -2.91 7.45
CA PRO A 31 26.15 -4.35 7.71
C PRO A 31 24.88 -4.76 8.48
N LYS A 32 24.52 -4.00 9.52
CA LYS A 32 23.32 -4.24 10.34
C LYS A 32 21.97 -4.11 9.61
N HIS A 33 21.92 -3.50 8.43
CA HIS A 33 20.69 -3.29 7.64
C HIS A 33 20.61 -4.18 6.40
N ARG A 34 21.72 -4.79 5.95
CA ARG A 34 21.80 -5.56 4.70
C ARG A 34 20.78 -6.70 4.64
N HIS A 35 20.52 -7.31 5.80
CA HIS A 35 19.71 -8.52 5.96
C HIS A 35 18.44 -8.28 6.77
N ILE A 36 17.98 -7.03 6.87
CA ILE A 36 16.70 -6.73 7.51
C ILE A 36 15.59 -6.79 6.46
N ILE A 37 14.48 -7.42 6.84
CA ILE A 37 13.20 -7.34 6.14
C ILE A 37 12.20 -6.81 7.14
N THR A 38 11.44 -5.78 6.78
CA THR A 38 10.50 -5.16 7.69
C THR A 38 9.05 -5.60 7.45
N TYR A 39 8.20 -5.40 8.46
CA TYR A 39 6.75 -5.49 8.35
C TYR A 39 6.12 -4.51 9.35
N SER A 40 4.89 -4.08 9.09
CA SER A 40 4.12 -3.28 10.05
C SER A 40 3.00 -4.11 10.64
N LYS A 41 2.88 -4.14 11.97
CA LYS A 41 1.80 -4.86 12.64
C LYS A 41 0.55 -3.98 12.69
N ASN A 42 -0.41 -4.27 11.82
CA ASN A 42 -1.55 -3.38 11.60
C ASN A 42 -2.91 -4.04 11.87
N TYR A 43 -3.96 -3.23 11.78
CA TYR A 43 -5.32 -3.70 11.59
C TYR A 43 -6.04 -2.75 10.63
N THR A 44 -7.02 -3.27 9.92
CA THR A 44 -7.70 -2.51 8.87
C THR A 44 -9.07 -2.01 9.33
N LEU A 45 -9.30 -0.72 9.17
CA LEU A 45 -10.60 -0.07 9.25
C LEU A 45 -11.12 0.16 7.82
N SER A 46 -11.98 -0.74 7.34
CA SER A 46 -12.70 -0.59 6.08
C SER A 46 -13.92 0.29 6.30
N LEU A 47 -13.76 1.61 6.18
CA LEU A 47 -14.79 2.57 6.58
C LEU A 47 -16.05 2.48 5.71
N SER A 48 -15.89 2.44 4.39
CA SER A 48 -16.99 2.27 3.44
C SER A 48 -16.51 1.52 2.21
N ASN A 49 -17.31 0.61 1.67
CA ASN A 49 -17.00 -0.09 0.42
C ASN A 49 -17.75 0.47 -0.80
N TYR A 50 -18.53 1.53 -0.61
CA TYR A 50 -19.15 2.31 -1.68
C TYR A 50 -18.09 3.12 -2.42
N CYS A 51 -18.05 3.00 -3.74
CA CYS A 51 -16.94 3.52 -4.53
C CYS A 51 -17.45 3.97 -5.90
N GLN A 52 -17.11 5.20 -6.30
CA GLN A 52 -17.45 5.70 -7.63
C GLN A 52 -16.71 4.96 -8.76
N ASN A 53 -15.63 4.25 -8.44
CA ASN A 53 -14.84 3.49 -9.41
C ASN A 53 -15.30 2.04 -9.49
N GLN A 54 -15.61 1.57 -10.69
CA GLN A 54 -16.00 0.18 -10.96
C GLN A 54 -14.82 -0.56 -11.61
N CYS A 55 -13.75 -0.77 -10.85
CA CYS A 55 -12.55 -1.42 -11.38
C CYS A 55 -12.82 -2.92 -11.59
N GLY A 56 -12.56 -3.43 -12.79
CA GLY A 56 -12.94 -4.79 -13.17
C GLY A 56 -12.27 -5.89 -12.35
N TYR A 57 -11.13 -5.61 -11.71
CA TYR A 57 -10.40 -6.56 -10.86
C TYR A 57 -10.74 -6.45 -9.36
N CYS A 58 -11.49 -5.42 -8.95
CA CYS A 58 -11.59 -5.02 -7.56
C CYS A 58 -12.77 -5.70 -6.87
N TYR A 59 -12.49 -6.68 -6.01
CA TYR A 59 -13.52 -7.32 -5.20
C TYR A 59 -14.14 -6.34 -4.21
N TYR A 60 -13.40 -5.34 -3.71
CA TYR A 60 -13.83 -4.46 -2.63
C TYR A 60 -15.10 -3.66 -2.95
N ASN A 61 -15.33 -3.28 -4.22
CA ASN A 61 -16.48 -2.47 -4.63
C ASN A 61 -17.83 -3.10 -4.21
N TYR A 62 -18.74 -2.28 -3.69
CA TYR A 62 -20.07 -2.68 -3.22
C TYR A 62 -20.98 -3.35 -4.26
N LEU A 63 -20.73 -3.14 -5.56
CA LEU A 63 -21.46 -3.77 -6.67
C LEU A 63 -21.07 -5.23 -6.89
N VAL A 64 -19.90 -5.66 -6.38
CA VAL A 64 -19.46 -7.05 -6.49
C VAL A 64 -20.18 -7.86 -5.41
N PRO A 65 -20.96 -8.89 -5.77
CA PRO A 65 -21.57 -9.79 -4.80
C PRO A 65 -20.51 -10.35 -3.86
N LYS A 66 -20.71 -10.12 -2.56
CA LYS A 66 -19.90 -10.75 -1.52
C LYS A 66 -20.45 -12.13 -1.24
N ASN A 67 -19.63 -13.01 -0.66
CA ASN A 67 -20.13 -14.28 -0.16
C ASN A 67 -21.27 -14.03 0.84
N SER A 68 -22.27 -14.92 0.92
CA SER A 68 -23.59 -14.70 1.56
C SER A 68 -23.61 -14.21 3.01
N VAL A 69 -22.45 -14.13 3.67
CA VAL A 69 -22.27 -13.68 5.06
C VAL A 69 -21.80 -12.22 5.15
N GLU A 70 -21.15 -11.66 4.12
CA GLU A 70 -20.62 -10.29 4.14
C GLU A 70 -21.60 -9.30 3.50
N LYS A 71 -22.04 -8.30 4.29
CA LYS A 71 -22.84 -7.18 3.79
C LYS A 71 -21.95 -6.03 3.36
N ASN A 72 -22.44 -5.23 2.42
CA ASN A 72 -21.79 -3.97 2.08
C ASN A 72 -21.68 -3.06 3.30
N THR A 73 -20.49 -2.50 3.50
CA THR A 73 -20.22 -1.55 4.58
C THR A 73 -20.54 -0.15 4.08
N ILE A 74 -21.69 0.39 4.52
CA ILE A 74 -22.11 1.76 4.20
C ILE A 74 -21.12 2.76 4.82
N LEU A 75 -21.03 2.74 6.15
CA LEU A 75 -20.07 3.51 6.92
C LEU A 75 -19.91 2.85 8.30
N LEU A 76 -18.70 2.47 8.69
CA LEU A 76 -18.42 2.01 10.05
C LEU A 76 -18.81 3.08 11.06
N SER A 77 -19.49 2.70 12.13
CA SER A 77 -19.80 3.54 13.29
C SER A 77 -18.58 3.78 14.18
N GLU A 78 -18.69 4.75 15.09
CA GLU A 78 -17.67 5.01 16.11
C GLU A 78 -17.49 3.78 17.00
N GLU A 79 -18.58 3.19 17.49
CA GLU A 79 -18.57 2.02 18.37
C GLU A 79 -17.86 0.82 17.72
N GLU A 80 -18.09 0.57 16.43
CA GLU A 80 -17.39 -0.48 15.69
C GLU A 80 -15.89 -0.20 15.56
N ILE A 81 -15.51 1.07 15.36
CA ILE A 81 -14.11 1.49 15.27
C ILE A 81 -13.44 1.36 16.64
N GLU A 82 -14.09 1.77 17.72
CA GLU A 82 -13.61 1.64 19.08
C GLU A 82 -13.38 0.16 19.44
N ALA A 83 -14.38 -0.70 19.22
CA ALA A 83 -14.28 -2.13 19.49
C ALA A 83 -13.14 -2.80 18.72
N LYS A 84 -12.98 -2.48 17.43
CA LYS A 84 -11.85 -3.00 16.62
C LYS A 84 -10.51 -2.50 17.12
N THR A 85 -10.44 -1.24 17.55
CA THR A 85 -9.21 -0.61 18.05
C THR A 85 -8.80 -1.22 19.39
N GLU A 86 -9.74 -1.48 20.29
CA GLU A 86 -9.47 -2.13 21.57
C GLU A 86 -8.90 -3.54 21.37
N ILE A 87 -9.48 -4.32 20.45
CA ILE A 87 -8.94 -5.64 20.09
C ILE A 87 -7.53 -5.49 19.49
N ALA A 88 -7.33 -4.55 18.57
CA ALA A 88 -6.03 -4.33 17.93
C ALA A 88 -4.92 -4.00 18.95
N LEU A 89 -5.23 -3.18 19.97
CA LEU A 89 -4.32 -2.87 21.06
C LEU A 89 -3.91 -4.11 21.85
N LYS A 90 -4.85 -5.01 22.16
CA LYS A 90 -4.58 -6.29 22.85
C LYS A 90 -3.64 -7.19 22.05
N TYR A 91 -3.70 -7.13 20.71
CA TYR A 91 -2.78 -7.85 19.81
C TYR A 91 -1.49 -7.06 19.52
N GLY A 92 -1.30 -5.89 20.11
CA GLY A 92 -0.09 -5.07 19.96
C GLY A 92 0.06 -4.42 18.59
N CYS A 93 -1.03 -4.25 17.83
CA CYS A 93 -1.00 -3.50 16.57
C CYS A 93 -0.63 -2.04 16.85
N LYS A 94 0.16 -1.44 15.96
CA LYS A 94 0.62 -0.03 16.05
C LYS A 94 0.12 0.84 14.90
N GLU A 95 -0.25 0.20 13.79
CA GLU A 95 -0.79 0.85 12.61
C GLU A 95 -2.30 0.59 12.50
N ALA A 96 -3.06 1.67 12.29
CA ALA A 96 -4.45 1.61 11.86
C ALA A 96 -4.52 1.94 10.37
N LEU A 97 -4.67 0.91 9.53
CA LEU A 97 -4.83 1.06 8.10
C LEU A 97 -6.29 1.43 7.79
N ILE A 98 -6.51 2.68 7.38
CA ILE A 98 -7.83 3.16 6.99
C ILE A 98 -7.97 3.00 5.48
N ILE A 99 -8.91 2.15 5.06
CA ILE A 99 -9.27 1.98 3.65
C ILE A 99 -10.73 2.33 3.41
N SER A 100 -11.02 2.71 2.18
CA SER A 100 -12.37 3.05 1.75
C SER A 100 -12.49 2.99 0.24
N GLY A 101 -13.72 2.88 -0.23
CA GLY A 101 -14.04 3.22 -1.61
C GLY A 101 -13.81 4.72 -1.82
N GLU A 102 -13.58 5.09 -3.07
CA GLU A 102 -13.29 6.47 -3.44
C GLU A 102 -14.59 7.29 -3.52
N LYS A 103 -14.59 8.44 -2.85
CA LYS A 103 -15.72 9.40 -2.78
C LYS A 103 -17.05 8.70 -2.41
N PRO A 104 -17.10 7.99 -1.27
CA PRO A 104 -18.28 7.21 -0.89
C PRO A 104 -19.47 8.12 -0.55
N ASP A 105 -19.23 9.37 -0.16
CA ASP A 105 -20.24 10.40 0.09
C ASP A 105 -21.00 10.89 -1.16
N THR A 106 -20.60 10.44 -2.35
CA THR A 106 -21.40 10.63 -3.58
C THR A 106 -22.64 9.74 -3.63
N PHE A 107 -22.69 8.70 -2.78
CA PHE A 107 -23.81 7.77 -2.69
C PHE A 107 -24.80 8.26 -1.61
N PRO A 108 -26.11 8.41 -1.93
CA PRO A 108 -27.10 8.93 -0.98
C PRO A 108 -27.12 8.19 0.36
N VAL A 109 -26.98 6.86 0.35
CA VAL A 109 -26.98 6.03 1.56
C VAL A 109 -25.79 6.32 2.50
N VAL A 110 -24.62 6.61 1.94
CA VAL A 110 -23.44 6.98 2.75
C VAL A 110 -23.58 8.41 3.23
N HIS A 111 -24.07 9.32 2.38
CA HIS A 111 -24.31 10.71 2.76
C HIS A 111 -25.34 10.83 3.89
N GLU A 112 -26.41 10.03 3.86
CA GLU A 112 -27.40 9.95 4.93
C GLU A 112 -26.77 9.45 6.23
N ARG A 113 -26.01 8.35 6.18
CA ARG A 113 -25.30 7.82 7.35
C ARG A 113 -24.29 8.80 7.93
N LEU A 114 -23.58 9.56 7.10
CA LEU A 114 -22.70 10.63 7.57
C LEU A 114 -23.47 11.69 8.37
N ARG A 115 -24.66 12.10 7.91
CA ARG A 115 -25.50 13.06 8.63
C ARG A 115 -26.01 12.51 9.96
N GLU A 116 -26.37 11.23 10.02
CA GLU A 116 -26.73 10.53 11.28
C GLU A 116 -25.58 10.62 12.30
N TYR A 117 -24.34 10.50 11.84
CA TYR A 117 -23.14 10.66 12.68
C TYR A 117 -22.72 12.13 12.90
N GLY A 118 -23.48 13.10 12.38
CA GLY A 118 -23.20 14.53 12.55
C GLY A 118 -22.18 15.13 11.57
N PHE A 119 -21.82 14.43 10.50
CA PHE A 119 -20.84 14.87 9.50
C PHE A 119 -21.50 15.27 8.18
N ARG A 120 -21.00 16.35 7.56
CA ARG A 120 -21.44 16.80 6.23
C ARG A 120 -20.58 16.25 5.09
N LYS A 121 -19.28 16.02 5.33
CA LYS A 121 -18.34 15.52 4.33
C LYS A 121 -17.65 14.27 4.86
N TYR A 122 -17.37 13.32 3.97
CA TYR A 122 -16.67 12.11 4.36
C TYR A 122 -15.27 12.39 4.94
N ILE A 123 -14.57 13.38 4.38
CA ILE A 123 -13.22 13.71 4.84
C ILE A 123 -13.19 14.22 6.29
N ASP A 124 -14.25 14.89 6.75
CA ASP A 124 -14.36 15.36 8.13
C ASP A 124 -14.50 14.18 9.09
N TYR A 125 -15.27 13.16 8.70
CA TYR A 125 -15.37 11.90 9.43
C TYR A 125 -14.03 11.15 9.48
N VAL A 126 -13.32 11.04 8.35
CA VAL A 126 -11.98 10.43 8.32
C VAL A 126 -11.02 11.18 9.25
N GLN A 127 -11.05 12.52 9.25
CA GLN A 127 -10.22 13.30 10.17
C GLN A 127 -10.58 13.05 11.64
N TYR A 128 -11.87 12.96 11.96
CA TYR A 128 -12.34 12.63 13.30
C TYR A 128 -11.77 11.30 13.78
N ILE A 129 -11.89 10.25 12.96
CA ILE A 129 -11.35 8.92 13.27
C ILE A 129 -9.83 8.92 13.41
N CYS A 130 -9.10 9.59 12.52
CA CYS A 130 -7.65 9.72 12.65
C CYS A 130 -7.24 10.39 13.96
N LYS A 131 -7.95 11.44 14.40
CA LYS A 131 -7.70 12.09 15.69
C LYS A 131 -8.02 11.17 16.88
N TYR A 132 -9.11 10.40 16.80
CA TYR A 132 -9.43 9.38 17.80
C TYR A 132 -8.30 8.36 17.92
N LEU A 133 -7.84 7.78 16.80
CA LEU A 133 -6.78 6.78 16.78
C LEU A 133 -5.47 7.27 17.40
N LEU A 134 -5.08 8.51 17.11
CA LEU A 134 -3.90 9.11 17.73
C LEU A 134 -4.03 9.24 19.26
N LYS A 135 -5.24 9.49 19.79
CA LYS A 135 -5.48 9.49 21.25
C LYS A 135 -5.33 8.10 21.87
N GLN A 136 -5.48 7.04 21.08
CA GLN A 136 -5.29 5.64 21.47
C GLN A 136 -3.85 5.14 21.20
N ASP A 137 -2.89 6.04 20.96
CA ASP A 137 -1.51 5.73 20.59
C ASP A 137 -1.36 4.86 19.31
N MET A 138 -2.39 4.85 18.45
CA MET A 138 -2.37 4.20 17.14
C MET A 138 -1.94 5.19 16.07
N LEU A 139 -1.17 4.70 15.09
CA LEU A 139 -0.68 5.53 13.97
C LEU A 139 -1.56 5.28 12.72
N PRO A 140 -2.35 6.28 12.26
CA PRO A 140 -3.19 6.11 11.08
C PRO A 140 -2.38 6.10 9.79
N HIS A 141 -2.64 5.14 8.93
CA HIS A 141 -2.24 5.13 7.52
C HIS A 141 -3.48 5.20 6.64
N VAL A 142 -3.64 6.26 5.84
CA VAL A 142 -4.88 6.49 5.06
C VAL A 142 -4.70 6.13 3.59
N ASN A 143 -5.53 5.23 3.07
CA ASN A 143 -5.61 4.86 1.66
C ASN A 143 -7.08 4.73 1.21
N ILE A 144 -7.69 5.87 0.87
CA ILE A 144 -9.15 6.00 0.64
C ILE A 144 -9.49 6.49 -0.79
N GLY A 145 -8.60 6.23 -1.75
CA GLY A 145 -8.72 6.73 -3.12
C GLY A 145 -8.23 8.16 -3.30
N LEU A 146 -8.63 8.81 -4.39
CA LEU A 146 -8.19 10.17 -4.71
C LEU A 146 -8.73 11.22 -3.73
N LEU A 147 -7.79 11.95 -3.13
CA LEU A 147 -8.00 13.20 -2.41
C LEU A 147 -7.51 14.41 -3.21
N ASN A 148 -8.15 15.56 -3.00
CA ASN A 148 -7.60 16.83 -3.47
C ASN A 148 -6.49 17.34 -2.51
N TYR A 149 -5.87 18.47 -2.87
CA TYR A 149 -4.74 19.01 -2.11
C TYR A 149 -5.16 19.44 -0.70
N GLU A 150 -6.32 20.07 -0.58
CA GLU A 150 -6.88 20.57 0.67
C GLU A 150 -7.25 19.42 1.62
N GLU A 151 -7.85 18.35 1.11
CA GLU A 151 -8.19 17.12 1.83
C GLU A 151 -6.92 16.42 2.36
N MET A 152 -5.88 16.30 1.53
CA MET A 152 -4.58 15.76 1.98
C MET A 152 -3.95 16.65 3.05
N ASN A 153 -3.98 17.97 2.88
CA ASN A 153 -3.42 18.91 3.85
C ASN A 153 -4.18 18.88 5.19
N LEU A 154 -5.50 18.68 5.14
CA LEU A 154 -6.35 18.50 6.31
C LEU A 154 -5.97 17.25 7.10
N LEU A 155 -5.79 16.12 6.41
CA LEU A 155 -5.47 14.83 7.03
C LEU A 155 -4.00 14.72 7.47
N LYS A 156 -3.05 15.40 6.80
CA LYS A 156 -1.62 15.38 7.15
C LYS A 156 -1.36 15.61 8.65
N LYS A 157 -2.20 16.43 9.30
CA LYS A 157 -2.09 16.80 10.72
C LYS A 157 -2.37 15.64 11.68
N CYS A 158 -2.98 14.55 11.18
CA CYS A 158 -3.44 13.43 12.01
C CYS A 158 -3.14 12.04 11.43
N VAL A 159 -2.25 11.92 10.44
CA VAL A 159 -1.86 10.62 9.88
C VAL A 159 -0.34 10.44 9.91
N ALA A 160 0.12 9.22 10.14
CA ALA A 160 1.54 8.89 10.05
C ALA A 160 2.02 8.80 8.61
N SER A 161 1.16 8.32 7.71
CA SER A 161 1.43 8.24 6.27
C SER A 161 0.12 8.12 5.49
N MET A 162 0.21 8.29 4.17
CA MET A 162 -0.92 8.06 3.24
C MET A 162 -0.49 7.13 2.12
N GLY A 163 -1.47 6.54 1.43
CA GLY A 163 -1.25 5.63 0.32
C GLY A 163 -2.14 5.89 -0.87
N LEU A 164 -1.59 5.70 -2.07
CA LEU A 164 -2.34 5.57 -3.32
C LEU A 164 -1.51 4.77 -4.33
N MET A 165 -1.95 3.57 -4.68
CA MET A 165 -1.31 2.77 -5.74
C MET A 165 -1.29 3.55 -7.06
N LEU A 166 -0.19 3.60 -7.80
CA LEU A 166 -0.21 4.10 -9.18
C LEU A 166 -0.96 3.11 -10.08
N GLU A 167 -0.81 1.81 -9.77
CA GLU A 167 -1.29 0.65 -10.51
C GLU A 167 -0.60 0.46 -11.85
N SER A 168 -0.96 1.30 -12.82
CA SER A 168 -0.25 1.43 -14.09
C SER A 168 -0.61 2.75 -14.76
N THR A 169 0.26 3.28 -15.63
CA THR A 169 -0.07 4.42 -16.50
C THR A 169 -0.55 4.04 -17.90
N ARG A 170 -0.65 2.74 -18.20
CA ARG A 170 -1.15 2.24 -19.50
C ARG A 170 -2.55 2.80 -19.78
N LYS A 171 -2.69 3.46 -20.94
CA LYS A 171 -3.92 4.19 -21.31
C LYS A 171 -5.10 3.27 -21.62
N ASP A 172 -4.83 2.13 -22.26
CA ASP A 172 -5.83 1.16 -22.69
C ASP A 172 -6.63 0.57 -21.52
N LEU A 173 -6.10 0.62 -20.29
CA LEU A 173 -6.83 0.18 -19.12
C LEU A 173 -8.10 1.03 -18.91
N CYS A 174 -8.10 2.29 -19.33
CA CYS A 174 -9.22 3.23 -19.19
C CYS A 174 -10.10 3.34 -20.45
N THR A 175 -9.81 2.58 -21.52
CA THR A 175 -10.63 2.56 -22.74
C THR A 175 -11.69 1.46 -22.67
N GLU A 176 -12.54 1.37 -23.69
CA GLU A 176 -13.56 0.33 -23.82
C GLU A 176 -12.95 -1.08 -23.67
N GLY A 177 -13.56 -1.92 -22.82
CA GLY A 177 -13.09 -3.26 -22.47
C GLY A 177 -11.95 -3.28 -21.45
N GLY A 178 -11.39 -2.13 -21.08
CA GLY A 178 -10.32 -2.01 -20.09
C GLY A 178 -10.82 -2.15 -18.64
N VAL A 179 -9.96 -2.65 -17.75
CA VAL A 179 -10.29 -2.86 -16.32
C VAL A 179 -10.64 -1.58 -15.55
N HIS A 180 -10.33 -0.42 -16.09
CA HIS A 180 -10.61 0.90 -15.52
C HIS A 180 -11.61 1.72 -16.34
N GLU A 181 -12.27 1.14 -17.36
CA GLU A 181 -13.23 1.83 -18.23
C GLU A 181 -14.23 2.70 -17.43
N LYS A 182 -14.84 2.11 -16.40
CA LYS A 182 -15.83 2.75 -15.51
C LYS A 182 -15.22 3.25 -14.20
N SER A 183 -13.95 3.66 -14.23
CA SER A 183 -13.19 4.05 -13.04
C SER A 183 -12.53 5.43 -13.19
N PRO A 184 -13.29 6.53 -13.02
CA PRO A 184 -12.81 7.89 -13.28
C PRO A 184 -11.61 8.33 -12.41
N GLY A 185 -11.40 7.71 -11.25
CA GLY A 185 -10.26 7.93 -10.35
C GLY A 185 -9.02 7.10 -10.66
N LYS A 186 -9.12 6.15 -11.60
CA LYS A 186 -7.98 5.35 -12.06
C LYS A 186 -7.19 5.98 -13.21
N LYS A 187 -7.70 7.06 -13.80
CA LYS A 187 -6.99 7.84 -14.82
C LYS A 187 -5.59 8.25 -14.34
N ALA A 188 -4.56 7.79 -15.04
CA ALA A 188 -3.14 7.99 -14.69
C ALA A 188 -2.80 9.44 -14.32
N LYS A 189 -3.26 10.43 -15.10
CA LYS A 189 -3.02 11.86 -14.84
C LYS A 189 -3.47 12.30 -13.44
N LYS A 190 -4.60 11.79 -12.95
CA LYS A 190 -5.13 12.13 -11.61
C LYS A 190 -4.29 11.48 -10.51
N ARG A 191 -3.94 10.20 -10.67
CA ARG A 191 -3.11 9.47 -9.68
C ARG A 191 -1.71 10.06 -9.58
N ILE A 192 -1.08 10.37 -10.72
CA ILE A 192 0.21 11.07 -10.77
C ILE A 192 0.13 12.43 -10.09
N LYS A 193 -0.93 13.22 -10.34
CA LYS A 193 -1.13 14.51 -9.67
C LYS A 193 -1.23 14.32 -8.15
N HIS A 194 -2.03 13.37 -7.69
CA HIS A 194 -2.20 13.08 -6.26
C HIS A 194 -0.88 12.72 -5.58
N ILE A 195 -0.10 11.80 -6.17
CA ILE A 195 1.21 11.42 -5.63
C ILE A 195 2.13 12.65 -5.58
N LYS A 196 2.21 13.45 -6.66
CA LYS A 196 3.02 14.69 -6.66
C LYS A 196 2.57 15.70 -5.60
N ASP A 197 1.27 15.86 -5.41
CA ASP A 197 0.71 16.79 -4.43
C ASP A 197 0.98 16.34 -2.99
N SER A 198 0.94 15.04 -2.71
CA SER A 198 1.38 14.49 -1.42
C SER A 198 2.86 14.80 -1.13
N GLY A 199 3.70 14.80 -2.18
CA GLY A 199 5.09 15.22 -2.10
C GLY A 199 5.29 16.70 -1.84
N LYS A 200 4.49 17.58 -2.46
CA LYS A 200 4.49 19.02 -2.15
C LYS A 200 4.08 19.28 -0.71
N LEU A 201 3.16 18.47 -0.18
CA LEU A 201 2.71 18.52 1.20
C LEU A 201 3.65 17.85 2.19
N LYS A 202 4.75 17.22 1.75
CA LYS A 202 5.66 16.47 2.63
C LYS A 202 4.91 15.41 3.45
N ILE A 203 4.12 14.57 2.78
CA ILE A 203 3.42 13.45 3.41
C ILE A 203 4.22 12.17 3.12
N PRO A 204 4.66 11.40 4.13
CA PRO A 204 5.24 10.07 3.90
C PRO A 204 4.23 9.19 3.15
N PHE A 205 4.64 8.65 2.01
CA PHE A 205 3.68 8.12 1.04
C PHE A 205 4.03 6.74 0.52
N THR A 206 3.03 5.87 0.46
CA THR A 206 3.11 4.55 -0.17
C THR A 206 2.40 4.58 -1.52
N THR A 207 3.09 4.16 -2.57
CA THR A 207 2.48 3.93 -3.89
C THR A 207 2.87 2.55 -4.40
N GLY A 208 2.59 2.21 -5.65
CA GLY A 208 2.86 0.87 -6.13
C GLY A 208 2.24 0.54 -7.47
N LEU A 209 2.58 -0.64 -7.96
CA LEU A 209 2.04 -1.22 -9.18
C LEU A 209 1.13 -2.41 -8.85
N LEU A 210 0.07 -2.56 -9.63
CA LEU A 210 -0.78 -3.74 -9.64
C LEU A 210 -0.49 -4.51 -10.92
N LEU A 211 0.03 -5.72 -10.80
CA LEU A 211 0.53 -6.49 -11.92
C LEU A 211 -0.49 -7.53 -12.39
N GLY A 212 -0.56 -7.74 -13.70
CA GLY A 212 -1.45 -8.71 -14.33
C GLY A 212 -2.85 -8.14 -14.57
N ILE A 213 -2.97 -6.84 -14.87
CA ILE A 213 -4.22 -6.16 -15.19
C ILE A 213 -4.32 -5.68 -16.65
N GLY A 214 -3.32 -5.99 -17.47
CA GLY A 214 -3.24 -5.66 -18.90
C GLY A 214 -1.98 -4.91 -19.32
N GLU A 215 -1.12 -4.56 -18.36
CA GLU A 215 0.16 -3.91 -18.57
C GLU A 215 1.26 -4.88 -19.05
N THR A 216 2.14 -4.43 -19.95
CA THR A 216 3.32 -5.19 -20.37
C THR A 216 4.49 -5.03 -19.39
N MET A 217 5.60 -5.74 -19.64
CA MET A 217 6.82 -5.52 -18.85
C MET A 217 7.38 -4.11 -19.05
N GLU A 218 7.34 -3.59 -20.27
CA GLU A 218 7.75 -2.23 -20.63
C GLU A 218 6.95 -1.20 -19.83
N ASP A 219 5.61 -1.33 -19.81
CA ASP A 219 4.71 -0.45 -19.03
C ASP A 219 5.13 -0.41 -17.56
N ARG A 220 5.39 -1.59 -16.96
CA ARG A 220 5.82 -1.70 -15.55
C ARG A 220 7.13 -0.98 -15.30
N ILE A 221 8.14 -1.18 -16.15
CA ILE A 221 9.45 -0.53 -16.01
C ILE A 221 9.31 0.99 -16.18
N ASP A 222 8.49 1.42 -17.14
CA ASP A 222 8.20 2.83 -17.37
C ASP A 222 7.57 3.51 -16.16
N ASP A 223 6.62 2.82 -15.51
CA ASP A 223 5.92 3.26 -14.30
C ASP A 223 6.86 3.30 -13.09
N LEU A 224 7.78 2.33 -12.94
CA LEU A 224 8.81 2.35 -11.90
C LEU A 224 9.75 3.56 -12.06
N PHE A 225 10.20 3.87 -13.28
CA PHE A 225 10.98 5.08 -13.52
C PHE A 225 10.19 6.35 -13.22
N LEU A 226 8.90 6.40 -13.56
CA LEU A 226 8.05 7.54 -13.23
C LEU A 226 7.99 7.77 -11.71
N ILE A 227 7.78 6.70 -10.94
CA ILE A 227 7.79 6.77 -9.47
C ILE A 227 9.15 7.27 -8.97
N LYS A 228 10.27 6.76 -9.53
CA LYS A 228 11.62 7.21 -9.18
C LYS A 228 11.79 8.71 -9.42
N GLU A 229 11.38 9.24 -10.56
CA GLU A 229 11.50 10.66 -10.88
C GLU A 229 10.62 11.54 -9.98
N ILE A 230 9.41 11.08 -9.62
CA ILE A 230 8.57 11.77 -8.64
C ILE A 230 9.28 11.80 -7.28
N ASN A 231 9.84 10.68 -6.82
CA ASN A 231 10.55 10.65 -5.55
C ASN A 231 11.82 11.51 -5.57
N LYS A 232 12.59 11.50 -6.66
CA LYS A 232 13.77 12.37 -6.81
C LYS A 232 13.42 13.85 -6.64
N LYS A 233 12.23 14.28 -7.08
CA LYS A 233 11.76 15.65 -6.96
C LYS A 233 11.26 16.03 -5.55
N TYR A 234 10.55 15.13 -4.88
CA TYR A 234 9.82 15.48 -3.64
C TYR A 234 10.30 14.76 -2.38
N GLY A 235 11.00 13.63 -2.55
CA GLY A 235 11.63 12.84 -1.48
C GLY A 235 10.67 12.16 -0.51
N HIS A 236 9.39 12.03 -0.85
CA HIS A 236 8.30 11.65 0.07
C HIS A 236 7.86 10.19 -0.03
N ILE A 237 8.27 9.48 -1.10
CA ILE A 237 7.84 8.09 -1.32
C ILE A 237 8.71 7.21 -0.43
N GLN A 238 8.09 6.63 0.60
CA GLN A 238 8.78 5.76 1.54
C GLN A 238 8.90 4.35 1.00
N GLU A 239 7.89 3.91 0.25
CA GLU A 239 7.71 2.53 -0.13
C GLU A 239 6.94 2.42 -1.45
N VAL A 240 7.30 1.40 -2.23
CA VAL A 240 6.62 1.00 -3.46
C VAL A 240 6.16 -0.45 -3.33
N ILE A 241 4.85 -0.65 -3.37
CA ILE A 241 4.21 -1.96 -3.34
C ILE A 241 4.24 -2.56 -4.75
N ILE A 242 4.76 -3.77 -4.88
CA ILE A 242 4.61 -4.60 -6.08
C ILE A 242 3.63 -5.71 -5.75
N GLN A 243 2.42 -5.59 -6.26
CA GLN A 243 1.31 -6.48 -5.96
C GLN A 243 0.81 -7.16 -7.22
N ASN A 244 0.63 -8.48 -7.20
CA ASN A 244 -0.07 -9.20 -8.25
C ASN A 244 -1.59 -9.12 -8.09
N PHE A 245 -2.28 -9.17 -9.24
CA PHE A 245 -3.68 -9.49 -9.30
C PHE A 245 -3.93 -10.92 -8.80
N MET A 246 -4.93 -11.06 -7.92
CA MET A 246 -5.48 -12.35 -7.50
C MET A 246 -6.89 -12.50 -8.07
N LYS A 247 -7.17 -13.64 -8.69
CA LYS A 247 -8.51 -13.97 -9.15
C LYS A 247 -9.43 -14.12 -7.94
N LYS A 248 -10.65 -13.59 -8.04
CA LYS A 248 -11.67 -13.63 -7.00
C LYS A 248 -13.01 -14.01 -7.63
N PRO A 249 -13.95 -14.57 -6.87
CA PRO A 249 -15.31 -14.78 -7.35
C PRO A 249 -15.98 -13.47 -7.76
N HIS A 250 -16.91 -13.54 -8.73
CA HIS A 250 -17.83 -12.48 -9.14
C HIS A 250 -17.23 -11.19 -9.71
N ILE A 251 -15.90 -11.02 -9.74
CA ILE A 251 -15.28 -9.90 -10.46
C ILE A 251 -15.33 -10.15 -11.99
N PRO A 252 -15.56 -9.11 -12.81
CA PRO A 252 -15.65 -9.27 -14.26
C PRO A 252 -14.30 -9.53 -14.93
N TYR A 253 -13.18 -9.08 -14.34
CA TYR A 253 -11.87 -9.26 -14.96
C TYR A 253 -11.41 -10.71 -14.94
N GLN A 254 -11.27 -11.29 -16.13
CA GLN A 254 -10.76 -12.65 -16.35
C GLN A 254 -9.61 -12.57 -17.36
N PRO A 255 -8.36 -12.38 -16.92
CA PRO A 255 -7.23 -12.35 -17.83
C PRO A 255 -7.05 -13.72 -18.51
N SER A 256 -6.68 -13.71 -19.79
CA SER A 256 -6.33 -14.94 -20.52
C SER A 256 -5.11 -15.65 -19.91
N LYS A 257 -4.22 -14.90 -19.27
CA LYS A 257 -3.05 -15.41 -18.56
C LYS A 257 -2.82 -14.63 -17.26
N MET A 258 -2.76 -15.35 -16.14
CA MET A 258 -2.35 -14.79 -14.85
C MET A 258 -0.85 -14.47 -14.87
N ILE A 259 -0.45 -13.40 -14.16
CA ILE A 259 0.97 -13.13 -13.95
C ILE A 259 1.64 -14.29 -13.21
N SER A 260 2.79 -14.73 -13.72
CA SER A 260 3.55 -15.80 -13.09
C SER A 260 4.45 -15.28 -11.95
N ILE A 261 4.79 -16.15 -11.00
CA ILE A 261 5.77 -15.81 -9.95
C ILE A 261 7.14 -15.46 -10.57
N LYS A 262 7.55 -16.11 -11.66
CA LYS A 262 8.80 -15.79 -12.36
C LYS A 262 8.78 -14.34 -12.88
N GLU A 263 7.66 -13.88 -13.43
CA GLU A 263 7.50 -12.49 -13.86
C GLU A 263 7.49 -11.52 -12.67
N MET A 264 6.79 -11.86 -11.57
CA MET A 264 6.82 -11.07 -10.33
C MET A 264 8.25 -10.89 -9.79
N LEU A 265 9.03 -11.98 -9.70
CA LEU A 265 10.42 -11.97 -9.24
C LEU A 265 11.29 -11.04 -10.11
N ARG A 266 11.08 -11.06 -11.43
CA ARG A 266 11.77 -10.14 -12.36
C ARG A 266 11.39 -8.69 -12.10
N VAL A 267 10.10 -8.38 -11.97
CA VAL A 267 9.63 -7.00 -11.75
C VAL A 267 10.16 -6.44 -10.42
N VAL A 268 10.13 -7.23 -9.34
CA VAL A 268 10.65 -6.83 -8.03
C VAL A 268 12.16 -6.56 -8.10
N GLY A 269 12.93 -7.45 -8.71
CA GLY A 269 14.37 -7.25 -8.82
C GLY A 269 14.75 -6.06 -9.73
N ILE A 270 14.03 -5.85 -10.83
CA ILE A 270 14.18 -4.64 -11.65
C ILE A 270 13.81 -3.39 -10.85
N ALA A 271 12.73 -3.43 -10.07
CA ALA A 271 12.36 -2.32 -9.19
C ALA A 271 13.49 -2.03 -8.18
N LYS A 272 14.19 -3.06 -7.67
CA LYS A 272 15.31 -2.87 -6.74
C LYS A 272 16.50 -2.22 -7.45
N ILE A 273 16.78 -2.58 -8.69
CA ILE A 273 17.80 -1.94 -9.52
C ILE A 273 17.42 -0.48 -9.82
N ILE A 274 16.14 -0.18 -10.04
CA ILE A 274 15.69 1.19 -10.31
C ILE A 274 15.78 2.05 -9.03
N PHE A 275 15.21 1.60 -7.92
CA PHE A 275 15.12 2.39 -6.69
C PHE A 275 16.33 2.29 -5.77
N GLN A 276 17.23 1.33 -6.02
CA GLN A 276 18.41 1.10 -5.19
C GLN A 276 18.02 0.90 -3.72
N ASN A 277 18.67 1.60 -2.80
CA ASN A 277 18.30 1.63 -1.38
C ASN A 277 17.55 2.92 -0.99
N GLU A 278 17.03 3.68 -1.96
CA GLU A 278 16.38 4.98 -1.71
C GLU A 278 14.90 4.83 -1.32
N ILE A 279 14.20 3.87 -1.91
CA ILE A 279 12.78 3.58 -1.69
C ILE A 279 12.63 2.09 -1.34
N ALA A 280 11.90 1.79 -0.27
CA ALA A 280 11.68 0.41 0.15
C ALA A 280 10.75 -0.32 -0.84
N LEU A 281 11.05 -1.58 -1.12
CA LEU A 281 10.19 -2.46 -1.90
C LEU A 281 9.34 -3.35 -1.01
N GLN A 282 8.02 -3.20 -1.13
CA GLN A 282 7.04 -4.01 -0.43
C GLN A 282 6.42 -5.06 -1.35
N VAL A 283 6.34 -6.31 -0.87
CA VAL A 283 5.53 -7.36 -1.50
C VAL A 283 4.65 -8.02 -0.42
N PRO A 284 3.30 -7.94 -0.53
CA PRO A 284 2.40 -8.53 0.46
C PRO A 284 2.57 -10.06 0.54
N PRO A 285 2.88 -10.63 1.72
CA PRO A 285 3.33 -12.02 1.83
C PRO A 285 2.20 -13.05 1.70
N ASN A 286 0.94 -12.62 1.84
CA ASN A 286 -0.24 -13.44 1.58
C ASN A 286 -0.39 -13.72 0.07
N LEU A 287 -0.12 -12.72 -0.79
CA LEU A 287 -0.33 -12.82 -2.24
C LEU A 287 0.77 -13.60 -2.99
N ILE A 288 1.84 -13.98 -2.28
CA ILE A 288 2.97 -14.77 -2.80
C ILE A 288 3.20 -16.05 -1.97
N SER A 289 2.11 -16.61 -1.43
CA SER A 289 2.19 -17.77 -0.55
C SER A 289 2.99 -18.93 -1.15
N GLY A 290 4.00 -19.42 -0.42
CA GLY A 290 4.90 -20.48 -0.87
C GLY A 290 6.19 -19.99 -1.51
N TYR A 291 6.24 -18.71 -1.91
CA TYR A 291 7.38 -18.11 -2.63
C TYR A 291 8.10 -17.03 -1.84
N GLN A 292 7.75 -16.79 -0.57
CA GLN A 292 8.33 -15.70 0.23
C GLN A 292 9.87 -15.73 0.26
N LYS A 293 10.48 -16.93 0.32
CA LYS A 293 11.94 -17.10 0.29
C LYS A 293 12.58 -16.60 -1.02
N ASP A 294 11.87 -16.71 -2.14
CA ASP A 294 12.39 -16.36 -3.45
C ASP A 294 12.45 -14.84 -3.60
N PHE A 295 11.46 -14.14 -3.04
CA PHE A 295 11.41 -12.67 -3.01
C PHE A 295 12.50 -12.04 -2.12
N LEU A 296 12.95 -12.73 -1.07
CA LEU A 296 14.10 -12.29 -0.26
C LEU A 296 15.36 -12.11 -1.12
N LYS A 297 15.57 -13.02 -2.09
CA LYS A 297 16.72 -13.01 -2.99
C LYS A 297 16.58 -11.99 -4.12
N THR A 298 15.36 -11.55 -4.44
CA THR A 298 15.11 -10.56 -5.50
C THR A 298 14.91 -9.15 -4.97
N GLY A 299 15.21 -8.91 -3.69
CA GLY A 299 15.47 -7.56 -3.20
C GLY A 299 14.29 -6.86 -2.56
N ILE A 300 13.28 -7.60 -2.07
CA ILE A 300 12.28 -6.99 -1.19
C ILE A 300 12.97 -6.46 0.07
N ASP A 301 12.44 -5.35 0.57
CA ASP A 301 12.83 -4.72 1.83
C ASP A 301 11.75 -4.93 2.89
N ASP A 302 10.49 -5.14 2.47
CA ASP A 302 9.32 -5.09 3.34
C ASP A 302 8.20 -6.06 2.92
N PHE A 303 7.52 -6.65 3.90
CA PHE A 303 6.32 -7.49 3.68
C PHE A 303 5.00 -6.70 3.81
N GLY A 304 5.05 -5.47 4.26
CA GLY A 304 3.91 -4.58 4.41
C GLY A 304 3.20 -4.70 5.73
N GLY A 305 1.99 -4.13 5.76
CA GLY A 305 1.05 -4.31 6.86
C GLY A 305 0.61 -5.77 6.96
N ILE A 306 0.78 -6.38 8.14
CA ILE A 306 0.31 -7.73 8.45
C ILE A 306 -0.62 -7.63 9.64
N SER A 307 -1.87 -8.05 9.44
CA SER A 307 -2.86 -8.03 10.51
C SER A 307 -3.00 -9.38 11.21
N PRO A 308 -2.93 -9.42 12.55
CA PRO A 308 -3.24 -10.61 13.32
C PRO A 308 -4.75 -10.81 13.53
N ILE A 309 -5.59 -9.81 13.22
CA ILE A 309 -7.01 -9.78 13.62
C ILE A 309 -7.98 -9.52 12.46
N THR A 310 -7.59 -8.74 11.45
CA THR A 310 -8.46 -8.42 10.30
C THR A 310 -8.01 -9.17 9.06
N ILE A 311 -8.95 -9.57 8.22
CA ILE A 311 -8.67 -10.13 6.89
C ILE A 311 -8.08 -9.08 5.94
N ASP A 312 -7.58 -9.50 4.78
CA ASP A 312 -7.36 -8.60 3.64
C ASP A 312 -8.71 -8.31 2.97
N TYR A 313 -9.27 -7.12 3.21
CA TYR A 313 -10.55 -6.70 2.63
C TYR A 313 -10.52 -6.56 1.09
N ILE A 314 -9.34 -6.47 0.47
CA ILE A 314 -9.18 -6.40 -0.99
C ILE A 314 -9.09 -7.82 -1.58
N ASN A 315 -8.43 -8.75 -0.87
CA ASN A 315 -8.32 -10.16 -1.23
C ASN A 315 -8.72 -11.08 -0.07
N PRO A 316 -10.03 -11.21 0.26
CA PRO A 316 -10.47 -11.94 1.46
C PRO A 316 -10.08 -13.42 1.51
N GLU A 317 -9.87 -14.04 0.36
CA GLU A 317 -9.43 -15.44 0.24
C GLU A 317 -7.94 -15.62 0.59
N GLU A 318 -7.15 -14.53 0.55
CA GLU A 318 -5.70 -14.53 0.76
C GLU A 318 -5.34 -14.15 2.20
N ARG A 319 -5.37 -15.15 3.08
CA ARG A 319 -5.13 -14.97 4.52
C ARG A 319 -3.72 -14.47 4.84
N TRP A 320 -3.62 -13.58 5.82
CA TRP A 320 -2.34 -13.16 6.38
C TRP A 320 -1.55 -14.35 6.94
N PRO A 321 -0.25 -14.48 6.61
CA PRO A 321 0.60 -15.48 7.23
C PRO A 321 0.91 -15.10 8.68
N GLN A 322 1.15 -16.11 9.52
CA GLN A 322 1.66 -15.87 10.86
C GLN A 322 3.05 -15.20 10.81
N ILE A 323 3.23 -14.11 11.56
CA ILE A 323 4.51 -13.38 11.65
C ILE A 323 5.66 -14.32 12.07
N SER A 324 5.41 -15.24 13.00
CA SER A 324 6.40 -16.23 13.44
C SER A 324 6.86 -17.17 12.32
N ARG A 325 5.98 -17.49 11.36
CA ARG A 325 6.32 -18.26 10.16
C ARG A 325 7.21 -17.45 9.22
N LEU A 326 6.89 -16.18 8.99
CA LEU A 326 7.74 -15.29 8.18
C LEU A 326 9.12 -15.11 8.82
N ALA A 327 9.20 -14.91 10.14
CA ALA A 327 10.46 -14.81 10.87
C ALA A 327 11.33 -16.07 10.69
N LYS A 328 10.73 -17.27 10.74
CA LYS A 328 11.42 -18.53 10.45
C LYS A 328 11.92 -18.60 9.00
N ILE A 329 11.12 -18.15 8.03
CA ILE A 329 11.52 -18.10 6.61
C ILE A 329 12.71 -17.15 6.43
N CYS A 330 12.63 -15.93 6.97
CA CYS A 330 13.72 -14.96 6.94
C CYS A 330 14.99 -15.55 7.57
N LYS A 331 14.91 -16.07 8.80
CA LYS A 331 16.07 -16.60 9.53
C LYS A 331 16.76 -17.73 8.77
N LYS A 332 15.99 -18.67 8.21
CA LYS A 332 16.53 -19.78 7.40
C LYS A 332 17.25 -19.32 6.12
N ASN A 333 16.97 -18.11 5.64
CA ASN A 333 17.58 -17.54 4.44
C ASN A 333 18.57 -16.41 4.77
N GLY A 334 19.02 -16.30 6.03
CA GLY A 334 20.01 -15.30 6.44
C GLY A 334 19.46 -13.88 6.64
N PHE A 335 18.15 -13.73 6.78
CA PHE A 335 17.48 -12.45 7.06
C PHE A 335 16.89 -12.40 8.47
N ILE A 336 16.72 -11.18 8.99
CA ILE A 336 16.00 -10.92 10.23
C ILE A 336 14.70 -10.20 9.85
N LEU A 337 13.58 -10.74 10.29
CA LEU A 337 12.29 -10.05 10.21
C LEU A 337 12.20 -9.07 11.37
N GLN A 338 11.97 -7.79 11.08
CA GLN A 338 11.89 -6.74 12.07
C GLN A 338 10.57 -5.97 11.92
N GLU A 339 9.91 -5.70 13.04
CA GLU A 339 8.73 -4.84 13.04
C GLU A 339 9.13 -3.37 12.83
N ARG A 340 8.32 -2.64 12.05
CA ARG A 340 8.42 -1.20 11.83
C ARG A 340 7.09 -0.51 12.09
N LEU A 341 7.13 0.81 12.09
CA LEU A 341 5.94 1.67 12.12
C LEU A 341 5.46 2.00 10.69
N PRO A 342 4.23 2.54 10.52
CA PRO A 342 3.71 2.98 9.22
C PRO A 342 4.45 4.18 8.60
N ILE A 343 5.31 4.85 9.37
CA ILE A 343 6.21 5.90 8.91
C ILE A 343 7.66 5.43 9.02
N TYR A 344 8.41 5.55 7.93
CA TYR A 344 9.81 5.10 7.87
C TYR A 344 10.76 6.04 8.61
N GLU A 345 11.87 5.51 9.11
CA GLU A 345 12.80 6.22 10.01
C GLU A 345 13.29 7.57 9.49
N LYS A 346 13.59 7.64 8.19
CA LYS A 346 14.10 8.85 7.53
C LYS A 346 13.16 10.06 7.56
N TYR A 347 11.87 9.86 7.88
CA TYR A 347 10.86 10.92 7.94
C TYR A 347 10.51 11.36 9.36
N ILE A 348 10.93 10.61 10.38
CA ILE A 348 10.44 10.81 11.75
C ILE A 348 11.02 12.08 12.39
N ASP A 349 12.27 12.40 12.09
CA ASP A 349 12.97 13.54 12.71
C ASP A 349 12.77 14.86 11.93
N ASP A 350 12.12 14.82 10.78
CA ASP A 350 11.74 16.01 10.00
C ASP A 350 10.29 16.40 10.32
N GLU A 351 10.09 17.48 11.07
CA GLU A 351 8.76 17.97 11.47
C GLU A 351 7.86 18.31 10.28
N SER A 352 8.43 18.59 9.10
CA SER A 352 7.66 18.82 7.89
C SER A 352 6.98 17.55 7.39
N PHE A 353 7.55 16.37 7.67
CA PHE A 353 6.98 15.07 7.35
C PHE A 353 6.22 14.44 8.53
N CYS A 354 6.74 14.60 9.75
CA CYS A 354 6.18 14.02 10.96
C CYS A 354 5.84 15.13 11.98
N PRO A 355 4.61 15.68 11.95
CA PRO A 355 4.19 16.68 12.92
C PRO A 355 4.37 16.23 14.37
N ASN A 356 4.66 17.19 15.27
CA ASN A 356 5.06 16.92 16.65
C ASN A 356 4.10 16.03 17.46
N ASN A 357 2.78 16.13 17.22
CA ASN A 357 1.79 15.26 17.85
C ASN A 357 1.96 13.79 17.42
N ILE A 358 2.27 13.53 16.15
CA ILE A 358 2.51 12.18 15.61
C ILE A 358 3.89 11.68 16.06
N GLN A 359 4.91 12.54 16.06
CA GLN A 359 6.27 12.17 16.47
C GLN A 359 6.32 11.65 17.91
N LYS A 360 5.51 12.21 18.82
CA LYS A 360 5.38 11.73 20.21
C LYS A 360 4.89 10.28 20.27
N ILE A 361 3.85 9.95 19.50
CA ILE A 361 3.27 8.60 19.44
C ILE A 361 4.24 7.62 18.76
N VAL A 362 4.97 8.06 17.73
CA VAL A 362 6.05 7.30 17.11
C VAL A 362 7.14 6.96 18.13
N LYS A 363 7.60 7.94 18.91
CA LYS A 363 8.61 7.73 19.96
C LYS A 363 8.12 6.79 21.06
N PHE A 364 6.85 6.89 21.46
CA PHE A 364 6.21 5.96 22.40
C PHE A 364 6.21 4.53 21.84
N ASN A 365 5.75 4.34 20.61
CA ASN A 365 5.65 3.02 20.00
C ASN A 365 7.01 2.38 19.68
N ARG A 366 8.03 3.16 19.29
CA ARG A 366 9.40 2.64 19.09
C ARG A 366 9.95 1.94 20.34
N LYS A 367 9.74 2.51 21.53
CA LYS A 367 10.18 1.89 22.80
C LYS A 367 9.54 0.51 23.03
N ASN A 368 8.37 0.27 22.44
CA ASN A 368 7.61 -0.96 22.57
C ASN A 368 7.85 -1.96 21.42
N VAL A 369 8.54 -1.56 20.34
CA VAL A 369 8.91 -2.42 19.20
C VAL A 369 10.30 -3.05 19.39
N PHE A 370 11.20 -2.39 20.13
CA PHE A 370 12.57 -2.85 20.40
C PHE A 370 12.76 -3.51 21.78
N ARG A 371 11.66 -3.93 22.42
CA ARG A 371 11.68 -4.86 23.57
C ARG A 371 11.39 -6.27 23.05
#